data_AF-A0A4Q5SBZ6-F1
#
_entry.id   AF-A0A4Q5SBZ6-F1
#
_cell.length_a   1.000
_cell.length_b   1.000
_cell.length_c   1.000
_cell.angle_alpha   90.00
_cell.angle_beta   90.00
_cell.angle_gamma   90.00
#
_symmetry.space_group_name_H-M   'P 1'
#
loop_
_entity.id
_entity.type
_entity.pdbx_description
1 polymer ?
#
loop_
_entity_poly.entity_id
_entity_poly.type
_entity_poly.pdbx_seq_one_letter_code
_entity_poly.pdbx_strand_id
1 'polypeptide(L)'
;MSQLVIELIHSEMDLADASPEALDAGANLALVGEELVQFAHAEPLGAGRWRLSGLWRGRRGTEDAIGAMGVGDRFVLIERETLAVQDGRGAVGARLKLMATGVGDAEPVEVGVTVTGRSATPPAPVALHVVPDAGGRMLRWTRRSRAGWRWSDGTDAPLGESVERYQLHVMVPGQPEVIAMSDVPEWRFDGSDGATVEVRQAGDHGLSPPATLILDAME
;
A
#
# COMPACT_ATOMS: atom_id res chain seq x y z
N MET A 1 -17.35 4.07 -13.54
CA MET A 1 -16.92 2.88 -12.76
C MET A 1 -15.50 2.55 -13.17
N SER A 2 -14.62 2.22 -12.22
CA SER A 2 -13.26 1.77 -12.53
C SER A 2 -13.31 0.37 -13.16
N GLN A 3 -12.57 0.18 -14.25
CA GLN A 3 -12.42 -1.09 -14.97
C GLN A 3 -10.97 -1.26 -15.40
N LEU A 4 -10.53 -2.50 -15.55
CA LEU A 4 -9.22 -2.86 -16.08
C LEU A 4 -9.40 -3.85 -17.23
N VAL A 5 -8.63 -3.69 -18.31
CA VAL A 5 -8.54 -4.70 -19.36
C VAL A 5 -7.17 -5.35 -19.27
N ILE A 6 -7.14 -6.68 -19.21
CA ILE A 6 -5.91 -7.46 -19.11
C ILE A 6 -5.86 -8.48 -20.24
N GLU A 7 -4.66 -8.97 -20.53
CA GLU A 7 -4.41 -10.09 -21.45
C GLU A 7 -3.59 -11.14 -20.71
N LEU A 8 -4.11 -12.35 -20.63
CA LEU A 8 -3.43 -13.49 -20.02
C LEU A 8 -2.42 -14.08 -20.99
N ILE A 9 -1.32 -14.60 -20.46
CA ILE A 9 -0.21 -15.13 -21.26
C ILE A 9 -0.58 -16.39 -22.07
N HIS A 10 -1.65 -17.09 -21.68
CA HIS A 10 -2.15 -18.26 -22.37
C HIS A 10 -3.68 -18.22 -22.49
N SER A 11 -4.21 -18.60 -23.65
CA SER A 11 -5.65 -18.52 -23.94
C SER A 11 -6.50 -19.53 -23.15
N GLU A 12 -5.88 -20.55 -22.57
CA GLU A 12 -6.55 -21.52 -21.69
C GLU A 12 -6.59 -21.08 -20.22
N MET A 13 -5.94 -19.96 -19.87
CA MET A 13 -6.09 -19.39 -18.53
C MET A 13 -7.47 -18.74 -18.40
N ASP A 14 -8.09 -18.95 -17.25
CA ASP A 14 -9.44 -18.54 -16.96
C ASP A 14 -9.50 -17.70 -15.68
N LEU A 15 -10.48 -16.80 -15.59
CA LEU A 15 -10.74 -15.98 -14.42
C LEU A 15 -12.20 -16.12 -14.02
N ALA A 16 -12.44 -16.20 -12.72
CA ALA A 16 -13.79 -16.34 -12.17
C ALA A 16 -14.26 -15.05 -11.50
N ASP A 17 -15.57 -14.84 -11.50
CA ASP A 17 -16.22 -13.84 -10.64
C ASP A 17 -16.05 -14.20 -9.15
N ALA A 18 -16.10 -13.19 -8.29
CA ALA A 18 -16.08 -13.34 -6.84
C ALA A 18 -17.26 -12.61 -6.21
N SER A 19 -17.96 -13.30 -5.30
CA SER A 19 -18.98 -12.65 -4.46
C SER A 19 -18.33 -11.66 -3.48
N PRO A 20 -19.11 -10.72 -2.90
CA PRO A 20 -18.59 -9.81 -1.87
C PRO A 20 -17.93 -10.55 -0.68
N GLU A 21 -18.49 -11.69 -0.27
CA GLU A 21 -17.95 -12.52 0.83
C GLU A 21 -16.63 -13.19 0.42
N ALA A 22 -16.53 -13.64 -0.83
CA ALA A 22 -15.29 -14.21 -1.36
C ALA A 22 -14.19 -13.13 -1.45
N LEU A 23 -14.54 -11.91 -1.87
CA LEU A 23 -13.62 -10.77 -1.88
C LEU A 23 -13.15 -10.41 -0.46
N ASP A 24 -14.04 -10.39 0.54
CA ASP A 24 -13.66 -10.19 1.94
C ASP A 24 -12.71 -11.29 2.44
N ALA A 25 -12.92 -12.54 2.01
CA ALA A 25 -12.05 -13.67 2.30
C ALA A 25 -10.70 -13.65 1.55
N GLY A 26 -10.53 -12.72 0.60
CA GLY A 26 -9.29 -12.49 -0.14
C GLY A 26 -9.24 -13.11 -1.54
N ALA A 27 -10.36 -13.54 -2.10
CA ALA A 27 -10.43 -14.04 -3.47
C ALA A 27 -10.08 -12.96 -4.50
N ASN A 28 -9.71 -13.40 -5.71
CA ASN A 28 -9.41 -12.55 -6.87
C ASN A 28 -8.34 -11.48 -6.60
N LEU A 29 -7.38 -11.75 -5.72
CA LEU A 29 -6.25 -10.86 -5.48
C LEU A 29 -5.27 -10.94 -6.65
N ALA A 30 -4.93 -9.79 -7.23
CA ALA A 30 -3.94 -9.69 -8.30
C ALA A 30 -2.99 -8.51 -8.02
N LEU A 31 -1.75 -8.65 -8.47
CA LEU A 31 -0.80 -7.54 -8.59
C LEU A 31 -0.89 -6.98 -10.01
N VAL A 32 -1.11 -5.67 -10.12
CA VAL A 32 -1.14 -4.95 -11.40
C VAL A 32 -0.18 -3.78 -11.32
N GLY A 33 0.91 -3.84 -12.09
CA GLY A 33 2.06 -2.98 -11.87
C GLY A 33 2.61 -3.17 -10.45
N GLU A 34 2.41 -2.16 -9.60
CA GLU A 34 2.76 -2.15 -8.17
C GLU A 34 1.55 -2.11 -7.22
N GLU A 35 0.32 -2.14 -7.75
CA GLU A 35 -0.90 -2.11 -6.95
C GLU A 35 -1.47 -3.53 -6.74
N LEU A 36 -1.85 -3.85 -5.51
CA LEU A 36 -2.67 -5.03 -5.24
C LEU A 36 -4.14 -4.66 -5.36
N VAL A 37 -4.83 -5.38 -6.25
CA VAL A 37 -6.23 -5.16 -6.59
C VAL A 37 -7.01 -6.45 -6.37
N GLN A 38 -8.25 -6.36 -5.90
CA GLN A 38 -9.22 -7.46 -6.03
C GLN A 38 -10.32 -7.06 -7.01
N PHE A 39 -10.93 -8.02 -7.71
CA PHE A 39 -11.97 -7.76 -8.70
C PHE A 39 -13.18 -8.69 -8.50
N ALA A 40 -14.38 -8.12 -8.60
CA ALA A 40 -15.64 -8.87 -8.44
C ALA A 40 -16.04 -9.61 -9.72
N HIS A 41 -15.82 -9.00 -10.88
CA HIS A 41 -16.26 -9.54 -12.15
C HIS A 41 -15.11 -9.70 -13.13
N ALA A 42 -15.09 -10.82 -13.85
CA ALA A 42 -14.19 -11.14 -14.93
C ALA A 42 -14.99 -11.49 -16.19
N GLU A 43 -15.07 -10.55 -17.12
CA GLU A 43 -15.79 -10.75 -18.39
C GLU A 43 -14.79 -11.08 -19.51
N PRO A 44 -14.91 -12.26 -20.16
CA PRO A 44 -14.04 -12.62 -21.27
C PRO A 44 -14.33 -11.76 -22.51
N LEU A 45 -13.28 -11.19 -23.10
CA LEU A 45 -13.34 -10.41 -24.35
C LEU A 45 -12.80 -11.19 -25.56
N GLY A 46 -12.39 -12.44 -25.34
CA GLY A 46 -11.81 -13.32 -26.35
C GLY A 46 -10.30 -13.13 -26.54
N ALA A 47 -9.65 -14.18 -27.03
CA ALA A 47 -8.19 -14.25 -27.26
C ALA A 47 -7.36 -13.93 -26.00
N GLY A 48 -7.72 -14.53 -24.86
CA GLY A 48 -7.00 -14.32 -23.59
C GLY A 48 -7.23 -12.96 -22.94
N ARG A 49 -8.05 -12.08 -23.53
CA ARG A 49 -8.36 -10.76 -22.96
C ARG A 49 -9.58 -10.80 -22.06
N TRP A 50 -9.51 -10.04 -20.99
CA TRP A 50 -10.55 -9.97 -19.96
C TRP A 50 -10.81 -8.53 -19.53
N ARG A 51 -12.07 -8.20 -19.26
CA ARG A 51 -12.47 -6.97 -18.58
C ARG A 51 -12.75 -7.30 -17.11
N LEU A 52 -12.00 -6.65 -16.23
CA LEU A 52 -12.18 -6.76 -14.78
C LEU A 52 -12.94 -5.54 -14.26
N SER A 53 -13.91 -5.77 -13.38
CA SER A 53 -14.68 -4.69 -12.75
C SER A 53 -15.07 -5.01 -11.30
N GLY A 54 -15.66 -4.03 -10.61
CA GLY A 54 -15.89 -4.12 -9.15
C GLY A 54 -14.56 -4.13 -8.38
N LEU A 55 -13.63 -3.25 -8.75
CA LEU A 55 -12.26 -3.27 -8.25
C LEU A 55 -12.17 -2.76 -6.80
N TRP A 56 -11.61 -3.56 -5.90
CA TRP A 56 -11.12 -3.12 -4.60
C TRP A 56 -9.63 -2.83 -4.71
N ARG A 57 -9.30 -1.53 -4.64
CA ARG A 57 -7.97 -0.99 -4.96
C ARG A 57 -7.08 -0.82 -3.74
N GLY A 58 -5.78 -0.68 -4.00
CA GLY A 58 -4.77 -0.36 -2.98
C GLY A 58 -4.70 -1.36 -1.83
N ARG A 59 -4.99 -2.64 -2.09
CA ARG A 59 -5.06 -3.67 -1.05
C ARG A 59 -3.71 -3.84 -0.38
N ARG A 60 -3.75 -4.25 0.90
CA ARG A 60 -2.54 -4.52 1.68
C ARG A 60 -1.55 -3.34 1.67
N GLY A 61 -2.06 -2.11 1.79
CA GLY A 61 -1.23 -0.92 1.91
C GLY A 61 -0.57 -0.56 0.59
N THR A 62 -1.29 -0.64 -0.54
CA THR A 62 -0.81 -0.27 -1.88
C THR A 62 -1.52 0.93 -2.50
N GLU A 63 -2.07 1.78 -1.65
CA GLU A 63 -2.88 2.93 -2.06
C GLU A 63 -2.07 4.01 -2.80
N ASP A 64 -0.76 4.12 -2.55
CA ASP A 64 0.18 4.99 -3.27
C ASP A 64 0.40 4.57 -4.74
N ALA A 65 0.11 3.31 -5.09
CA ALA A 65 0.15 2.83 -6.47
C ALA A 65 -1.16 3.09 -7.24
N ILE A 66 -2.20 3.59 -6.57
CA ILE A 66 -3.50 3.89 -7.19
C ILE A 66 -3.32 5.00 -8.23
N GLY A 67 -3.59 4.64 -9.49
CA GLY A 67 -3.55 5.55 -10.63
C GLY A 67 -2.20 5.60 -11.34
N ALA A 68 -1.19 4.89 -10.85
CA ALA A 68 0.12 4.78 -11.47
C ALA A 68 0.18 3.72 -12.59
N MET A 69 -0.87 2.89 -12.74
CA MET A 69 -0.90 1.83 -13.75
C MET A 69 -0.81 2.37 -15.18
N GLY A 70 0.00 1.71 -16.00
CA GLY A 70 0.17 1.98 -17.42
C GLY A 70 -0.20 0.79 -18.31
N VAL A 71 -0.38 1.06 -19.60
CA VAL A 71 -0.49 0.00 -20.61
C VAL A 71 0.82 -0.79 -20.65
N GLY A 72 0.73 -2.11 -20.61
CA GLY A 72 1.90 -3.00 -20.59
C GLY A 72 2.38 -3.37 -19.18
N ASP A 73 1.77 -2.83 -18.13
CA ASP A 73 2.03 -3.29 -16.78
C ASP A 73 1.67 -4.77 -16.61
N ARG A 74 2.49 -5.46 -15.81
CA ARG A 74 2.24 -6.86 -15.46
C ARG A 74 0.89 -7.02 -14.77
N PHE A 75 0.19 -8.09 -15.11
CA PHE A 75 -0.92 -8.63 -14.32
C PHE A 75 -0.51 -10.00 -13.78
N VAL A 76 -0.55 -10.17 -12.47
CA VAL A 76 -0.24 -11.44 -11.81
C VAL A 76 -1.38 -11.78 -10.87
N LEU A 77 -2.15 -12.82 -11.19
CA LEU A 77 -3.12 -13.39 -10.26
C LEU A 77 -2.36 -14.05 -9.10
N ILE A 78 -2.75 -13.71 -7.87
CA ILE A 78 -2.14 -14.25 -6.66
C ILE A 78 -3.03 -15.36 -6.12
N GLU A 79 -2.58 -16.60 -6.32
CA GLU A 79 -3.18 -17.77 -5.72
C GLU A 79 -2.46 -18.09 -4.40
N ARG A 80 -3.21 -18.24 -3.31
CA ARG A 80 -2.63 -18.37 -1.96
C ARG A 80 -1.75 -19.61 -1.87
N GLU A 81 -2.16 -20.68 -2.55
CA GLU A 81 -1.56 -22.00 -2.55
C GLU A 81 -0.20 -22.01 -3.27
N THR A 82 0.07 -21.03 -4.13
CA THR A 82 1.32 -20.93 -4.90
C THR A 82 2.35 -19.99 -4.25
N LEU A 83 1.99 -19.33 -3.14
CA LEU A 83 2.87 -18.37 -2.48
C LEU A 83 3.96 -19.07 -1.66
N ALA A 84 5.22 -18.75 -1.98
CA ALA A 84 6.36 -19.06 -1.14
C ALA A 84 6.78 -17.82 -0.33
N VAL A 85 6.57 -17.86 0.99
CA VAL A 85 6.98 -16.77 1.89
C VAL A 85 8.47 -16.92 2.20
N GLN A 86 9.24 -15.86 1.92
CA GLN A 86 10.64 -15.75 2.32
C GLN A 86 10.77 -14.77 3.48
N ASP A 87 11.53 -15.12 4.51
CA ASP A 87 11.85 -14.17 5.58
C ASP A 87 12.89 -13.16 5.09
N GLY A 88 12.39 -12.00 4.64
CA GLY A 88 13.20 -10.91 4.14
C GLY A 88 13.59 -9.86 5.18
N ARG A 89 13.30 -10.05 6.48
CA ARG A 89 13.47 -8.99 7.49
C ARG A 89 14.91 -8.50 7.62
N GLY A 90 15.88 -9.40 7.53
CA GLY A 90 17.32 -9.07 7.51
C GLY A 90 17.84 -8.60 6.15
N ALA A 91 17.01 -8.64 5.10
CA ALA A 91 17.40 -8.36 3.72
C ALA A 91 16.85 -7.02 3.21
N VAL A 92 16.18 -6.20 4.03
CA VAL A 92 15.68 -4.88 3.61
C VAL A 92 16.83 -4.04 3.04
N GLY A 93 16.63 -3.51 1.83
CA GLY A 93 17.65 -2.80 1.05
C GLY A 93 18.55 -3.71 0.21
N ALA A 94 18.57 -5.02 0.46
CA ALA A 94 19.32 -5.97 -0.36
C ALA A 94 18.58 -6.26 -1.68
N ARG A 95 19.37 -6.61 -2.70
CA ARG A 95 18.88 -7.12 -3.97
C ARG A 95 18.94 -8.64 -3.96
N LEU A 96 17.78 -9.28 -3.98
CA LEU A 96 17.66 -10.72 -4.15
C LEU A 96 17.71 -11.05 -5.64
N LYS A 97 18.39 -12.15 -5.96
CA LYS A 97 18.38 -12.76 -7.28
C LYS A 97 17.45 -13.96 -7.23
N LEU A 98 16.38 -13.92 -8.01
CA LEU A 98 15.44 -15.01 -8.18
C LEU A 98 15.68 -15.67 -9.53
N MET A 99 15.69 -16.99 -9.53
CA MET A 99 15.80 -17.80 -10.74
C MET A 99 14.57 -18.70 -10.79
N ALA A 100 13.87 -18.68 -11.92
CA ALA A 100 12.70 -19.50 -12.17
C ALA A 100 12.95 -20.42 -13.37
N THR A 101 12.52 -21.67 -13.26
CA THR A 101 12.58 -22.65 -14.34
C THR A 101 11.18 -23.24 -14.52
N GLY A 102 10.59 -23.00 -15.68
CA GLY A 102 9.34 -23.58 -16.13
C GLY A 102 9.52 -24.93 -16.80
N VAL A 103 8.40 -25.62 -17.02
CA VAL A 103 8.38 -26.86 -17.81
C VAL A 103 8.71 -26.51 -19.27
N GLY A 104 9.83 -27.04 -19.78
CA GLY A 104 10.28 -26.80 -21.15
C GLY A 104 11.33 -25.70 -21.29
N ASP A 105 11.69 -25.01 -20.20
CA ASP A 105 12.76 -24.01 -20.24
C ASP A 105 14.13 -24.68 -20.41
N ALA A 106 14.91 -24.19 -21.38
CA ALA A 106 16.29 -24.66 -21.58
C ALA A 106 17.26 -24.10 -20.54
N GLU A 107 17.01 -22.87 -20.08
CA GLU A 107 17.80 -22.15 -19.09
C GLU A 107 16.86 -21.38 -18.15
N PRO A 108 17.22 -21.19 -16.87
CA PRO A 108 16.40 -20.43 -15.94
C PRO A 108 16.29 -18.95 -16.34
N VAL A 109 15.13 -18.36 -16.10
CA VAL A 109 14.93 -16.91 -16.18
C VAL A 109 15.36 -16.29 -14.87
N GLU A 110 16.20 -15.26 -14.96
CA GLU A 110 16.73 -14.53 -13.80
C GLU A 110 16.05 -13.16 -13.65
N VAL A 111 15.66 -12.82 -12.42
CA VAL A 111 15.19 -11.48 -12.07
C VAL A 111 15.84 -11.01 -10.77
N GLY A 112 16.23 -9.74 -10.72
CA GLY A 112 16.67 -9.08 -9.50
C GLY A 112 15.52 -8.31 -8.85
N VAL A 113 15.27 -8.56 -7.56
CA VAL A 113 14.23 -7.89 -6.78
C VAL A 113 14.85 -7.22 -5.57
N THR A 114 14.56 -5.93 -5.37
CA THR A 114 14.97 -5.22 -4.16
C THR A 114 13.95 -5.46 -3.05
N VAL A 115 14.41 -5.89 -1.88
CA VAL A 115 13.55 -6.02 -0.70
C VAL A 115 13.33 -4.63 -0.12
N THR A 116 12.11 -4.11 -0.25
CA THR A 116 11.78 -2.74 0.19
C THR A 116 11.42 -2.64 1.67
N GLY A 117 11.13 -3.77 2.34
CA GLY A 117 10.65 -3.79 3.72
C GLY A 117 9.20 -3.36 3.90
N ARG A 118 8.49 -3.00 2.82
CA ARG A 118 7.11 -2.49 2.86
C ARG A 118 6.11 -3.41 3.56
N SER A 119 6.29 -4.73 3.44
CA SER A 119 5.44 -5.72 4.12
C SER A 119 5.73 -5.84 5.62
N ALA A 120 6.89 -5.34 6.07
CA ALA A 120 7.34 -5.36 7.46
C ALA A 120 7.15 -4.02 8.18
N THR A 121 6.81 -2.94 7.47
CA THR A 121 6.48 -1.63 8.05
C THR A 121 4.97 -1.37 8.07
N PRO A 122 4.48 -0.50 8.96
CA PRO A 122 3.09 -0.05 8.97
C PRO A 122 2.68 0.55 7.61
N PRO A 123 1.39 0.48 7.22
CA PRO A 123 0.86 1.31 6.15
C PRO A 123 0.97 2.80 6.50
N ALA A 124 0.97 3.68 5.50
CA ALA A 124 0.95 5.13 5.73
C ALA A 124 -0.27 5.54 6.59
N PRO A 125 -0.12 6.47 7.55
CA PRO A 125 -1.28 7.07 8.23
C PRO A 125 -2.30 7.65 7.25
N VAL A 126 -3.54 7.84 7.69
CA VAL A 126 -4.61 8.39 6.86
C VAL A 126 -5.37 9.49 7.58
N ALA A 127 -6.27 10.16 6.85
CA ALA A 127 -7.13 11.21 7.37
C ALA A 127 -6.35 12.35 8.05
N LEU A 128 -5.22 12.75 7.45
CA LEU A 128 -4.48 13.91 7.91
C LEU A 128 -5.36 15.15 7.79
N HIS A 129 -5.53 15.87 8.89
CA HIS A 129 -6.29 17.10 8.92
C HIS A 129 -5.80 18.00 10.04
N VAL A 130 -6.05 19.30 9.88
CA VAL A 130 -5.66 20.31 10.87
C VAL A 130 -6.90 20.87 11.54
N VAL A 131 -6.82 21.05 12.85
CA VAL A 131 -7.84 21.74 13.63
C VAL A 131 -7.24 22.91 14.41
N PRO A 132 -8.02 23.98 14.67
CA PRO A 132 -7.62 25.03 15.59
C PRO A 132 -7.35 24.48 16.99
N ASP A 133 -6.33 25.00 17.66
CA ASP A 133 -5.99 24.64 19.04
C ASP A 133 -5.41 25.87 19.75
N ALA A 134 -5.51 25.93 21.09
CA ALA A 134 -5.31 27.16 21.87
C ALA A 134 -3.99 27.91 21.56
N GLY A 135 -4.05 28.89 20.64
CA GLY A 135 -2.91 29.71 20.20
C GLY A 135 -2.13 29.19 18.99
N GLY A 136 -2.57 28.09 18.35
CA GLY A 136 -1.89 27.48 17.20
C GLY A 136 -2.77 26.49 16.44
N ARG A 137 -2.15 25.48 15.84
CA ARG A 137 -2.81 24.43 15.06
C ARG A 137 -2.42 23.05 15.57
N MET A 138 -3.35 22.11 15.50
CA MET A 138 -3.12 20.70 15.81
C MET A 138 -3.30 19.89 14.53
N LEU A 139 -2.25 19.20 14.12
CA LEU A 139 -2.32 18.19 13.06
C LEU A 139 -2.75 16.87 13.69
N ARG A 140 -3.75 16.21 13.10
CA ARG A 140 -4.25 14.90 13.52
C ARG A 140 -4.28 13.92 12.37
N TRP A 141 -4.11 12.64 12.67
CA TRP A 141 -4.19 11.55 11.71
C TRP A 141 -4.76 10.29 12.35
N THR A 142 -5.02 9.27 11.53
CA THR A 142 -5.45 7.95 11.98
C THR A 142 -4.35 6.94 11.72
N ARG A 143 -3.98 6.20 12.78
CA ARG A 143 -3.04 5.08 12.75
C ARG A 143 -3.53 4.00 11.80
N ARG A 144 -2.60 3.27 11.17
CA ARG A 144 -2.93 2.03 10.47
C ARG A 144 -2.08 0.88 10.97
N SER A 145 -2.55 -0.34 10.74
CA SER A 145 -1.89 -1.56 11.20
C SER A 145 -1.81 -2.61 10.12
N ARG A 146 -0.72 -3.38 10.13
CA ARG A 146 -0.60 -4.63 9.36
C ARG A 146 -1.37 -5.79 10.03
N ALA A 147 -1.85 -5.61 11.26
CA ALA A 147 -2.68 -6.56 11.98
C ALA A 147 -4.16 -6.14 11.98
N GLY A 148 -5.07 -7.08 12.26
CA GLY A 148 -6.50 -6.79 12.46
C GLY A 148 -7.21 -6.20 11.24
N TRP A 149 -7.00 -6.78 10.05
CA TRP A 149 -7.68 -6.35 8.81
C TRP A 149 -9.19 -6.62 8.79
N ARG A 150 -9.70 -7.41 9.74
CA ARG A 150 -11.13 -7.58 9.97
C ARG A 150 -11.59 -6.57 11.00
N TRP A 151 -12.74 -5.97 10.75
CA TRP A 151 -13.39 -5.13 11.74
C TRP A 151 -13.86 -6.00 12.90
N SER A 152 -13.30 -5.77 14.08
CA SER A 152 -13.74 -6.38 15.33
C SER A 152 -14.57 -5.36 16.09
N ASP A 153 -15.81 -5.71 16.41
CA ASP A 153 -16.73 -4.79 17.08
C ASP A 153 -16.19 -4.32 18.43
N GLY A 154 -16.28 -3.00 18.66
CA GLY A 154 -15.91 -2.37 19.93
C GLY A 154 -14.41 -2.21 20.17
N THR A 155 -13.54 -2.52 19.19
CA THR A 155 -12.09 -2.39 19.32
C THR A 155 -11.46 -1.71 18.10
N ASP A 156 -10.43 -0.91 18.33
CA ASP A 156 -9.56 -0.42 17.26
C ASP A 156 -8.68 -1.56 16.71
N ALA A 157 -8.11 -1.38 15.52
CA ALA A 157 -7.14 -2.29 14.97
C ALA A 157 -5.96 -2.48 15.96
N PRO A 158 -5.46 -3.71 16.19
CA PRO A 158 -4.31 -3.93 17.05
C PRO A 158 -3.12 -3.07 16.62
N LEU A 159 -2.26 -2.69 17.57
CA LEU A 159 -1.08 -1.87 17.27
C LEU A 159 -0.19 -2.53 16.20
N GLY A 160 0.10 -3.82 16.37
CA GLY A 160 0.92 -4.60 15.44
C GLY A 160 2.43 -4.32 15.52
N GLU A 161 2.82 -3.34 16.34
CA GLU A 161 4.19 -2.88 16.58
C GLU A 161 4.46 -2.85 18.10
N SER A 162 5.72 -2.79 18.52
CA SER A 162 6.09 -2.75 19.95
C SER A 162 5.69 -1.44 20.64
N VAL A 163 5.66 -0.33 19.90
CA VAL A 163 5.30 1.01 20.39
C VAL A 163 4.53 1.79 19.32
N GLU A 164 3.64 2.68 19.75
CA GLU A 164 3.03 3.66 18.86
C GLU A 164 3.91 4.90 18.80
N ARG A 165 4.39 5.25 17.60
CA ARG A 165 5.26 6.40 17.38
C ARG A 165 5.18 6.90 15.94
N TYR A 166 5.35 8.19 15.76
CA TYR A 166 5.28 8.88 14.47
C TYR A 166 6.46 9.82 14.28
N GLN A 167 7.01 9.85 13.06
CA GLN A 167 7.94 10.87 12.60
C GLN A 167 7.17 11.87 11.75
N LEU A 168 7.31 13.15 12.08
CA LEU A 168 6.81 14.27 11.30
C LEU A 168 7.98 14.94 10.59
N HIS A 169 7.80 15.23 9.32
CA HIS A 169 8.76 15.96 8.50
C HIS A 169 8.06 17.16 7.88
N VAL A 170 8.45 18.35 8.31
CA VAL A 170 7.85 19.62 7.88
C VAL A 170 8.83 20.33 6.97
N MET A 171 8.34 20.67 5.78
CA MET A 171 9.08 21.34 4.73
C MET A 171 8.39 22.66 4.41
N VAL A 172 9.11 23.76 4.60
CA VAL A 172 8.66 25.11 4.20
C VAL A 172 9.63 25.66 3.16
N PRO A 173 9.15 26.11 1.98
CA PRO A 173 10.03 26.66 0.96
C PRO A 173 10.94 27.78 1.51
N GLY A 174 12.26 27.62 1.34
CA GLY A 174 13.25 28.60 1.77
C GLY A 174 13.61 28.57 3.26
N GLN A 175 13.08 27.62 4.04
CA GLN A 175 13.45 27.42 5.44
C GLN A 175 14.10 26.04 5.65
N PRO A 176 14.85 25.84 6.75
CA PRO A 176 15.35 24.51 7.11
C PRO A 176 14.20 23.53 7.36
N GLU A 177 14.40 22.28 6.93
CA GLU A 177 13.47 21.19 7.22
C GLU A 177 13.44 20.89 8.72
N VAL A 178 12.26 20.55 9.24
CA VAL A 178 12.07 20.18 10.64
C VAL A 178 11.62 18.73 10.72
N ILE A 179 12.32 17.94 11.54
CA ILE A 179 11.92 16.56 11.89
C ILE A 179 11.56 16.52 13.37
N ALA A 180 10.37 16.01 13.67
CA ALA A 180 9.87 15.86 15.03
C ALA A 180 9.31 14.45 15.25
N MET A 181 9.22 14.03 16.50
CA MET A 181 8.61 12.77 16.89
C MET A 181 7.34 13.02 17.72
N SER A 182 6.33 12.19 17.55
CA SER A 182 5.16 12.14 18.42
C SER A 182 4.86 10.69 18.82
N ASP A 183 4.52 10.48 20.09
CA ASP A 183 4.10 9.17 20.61
C ASP A 183 2.56 9.02 20.58
N VAL A 184 1.85 10.00 20.01
CA VAL A 184 0.39 10.02 19.85
C VAL A 184 0.03 10.46 18.42
N PRO A 185 -1.18 10.15 17.91
CA PRO A 185 -1.58 10.48 16.54
C PRO A 185 -1.99 11.95 16.35
N GLU A 186 -1.31 12.85 17.07
CA GLU A 186 -1.47 14.29 16.96
C GLU A 186 -0.14 15.01 17.21
N TRP A 187 -0.01 16.20 16.63
CA TRP A 187 1.15 17.07 16.84
C TRP A 187 0.73 18.53 16.79
N ARG A 188 1.03 19.27 17.86
CA ARG A 188 0.86 20.72 17.91
C ARG A 188 1.99 21.37 17.14
N PHE A 189 1.65 22.30 16.25
CA PHE A 189 2.63 22.97 15.42
C PHE A 189 2.29 24.44 15.20
N ASP A 190 3.34 25.25 15.16
CA ASP A 190 3.28 26.70 14.92
C ASP A 190 3.62 27.03 13.45
N GLY A 191 3.46 26.04 12.56
CA GLY A 191 3.88 26.15 11.16
C GLY A 191 3.12 27.23 10.39
N SER A 192 3.72 27.72 9.31
CA SER A 192 3.12 28.70 8.40
C SER A 192 2.31 28.03 7.29
N ASP A 193 1.45 28.79 6.65
CA ASP A 193 0.75 28.35 5.43
C ASP A 193 1.76 28.07 4.29
N GLY A 194 1.40 27.17 3.39
CA GLY A 194 2.27 26.68 2.31
C GLY A 194 3.31 25.64 2.74
N ALA A 195 3.31 25.22 4.01
CA ALA A 195 4.15 24.14 4.50
C ALA A 195 3.63 22.77 4.02
N THR A 196 4.52 21.87 3.62
CA THR A 196 4.21 20.46 3.38
C THR A 196 4.60 19.66 4.61
N VAL A 197 3.65 18.89 5.16
CA VAL A 197 3.89 18.01 6.30
C VAL A 197 3.74 16.57 5.86
N GLU A 198 4.77 15.77 6.07
CA GLU A 198 4.74 14.33 5.93
C GLU A 198 4.69 13.67 7.31
N VAL A 199 3.75 12.76 7.50
CA VAL A 199 3.64 11.93 8.71
C VAL A 199 3.93 10.48 8.34
N ARG A 200 4.87 9.87 9.06
CA ARG A 200 5.21 8.45 8.94
C ARG A 200 5.04 7.77 10.28
N GLN A 201 4.40 6.60 10.30
CA GLN A 201 4.39 5.75 11.49
C GLN A 201 5.71 4.99 11.57
N ALA A 202 6.32 4.97 12.76
CA ALA A 202 7.53 4.21 13.03
C ALA A 202 7.14 2.83 13.59
N GLY A 203 7.40 1.79 12.81
CA GLY A 203 7.27 0.40 13.26
C GLY A 203 8.61 -0.22 13.63
N ASP A 204 8.58 -1.47 14.07
CA ASP A 204 9.74 -2.21 14.57
C ASP A 204 10.82 -2.43 13.50
N HIS A 205 10.43 -2.37 12.22
CA HIS A 205 11.31 -2.60 11.07
C HIS A 205 11.52 -1.37 10.18
N GLY A 206 11.02 -0.20 10.57
CA GLY A 206 11.23 1.05 9.85
C GLY A 206 10.00 1.94 9.76
N LEU A 207 10.15 3.03 9.02
CA LEU A 207 9.09 4.00 8.79
C LEU A 207 8.13 3.53 7.71
N SER A 208 6.85 3.82 7.89
CA SER A 208 5.85 3.71 6.82
C SER A 208 6.18 4.65 5.65
N PRO A 209 5.57 4.44 4.47
CA PRO A 209 5.45 5.52 3.48
C PRO A 209 4.82 6.78 4.10
N PRO A 210 5.11 7.98 3.57
CA PRO A 210 4.55 9.21 4.09
C PRO A 210 3.07 9.36 3.75
N ALA A 211 2.31 9.84 4.73
CA ALA A 211 1.05 10.52 4.49
C ALA A 211 1.35 12.02 4.41
N THR A 212 0.92 12.68 3.33
CA THR A 212 1.30 14.07 3.05
C THR A 212 0.10 14.99 3.14
N LEU A 213 0.28 16.14 3.79
CA LEU A 213 -0.67 17.24 3.81
C LEU A 213 0.04 18.53 3.43
N ILE A 214 -0.52 19.26 2.47
CA ILE A 214 -0.12 20.65 2.20
C ILE A 214 -1.01 21.53 3.07
N LEU A 215 -0.39 22.39 3.87
CA LEU A 215 -1.07 23.31 4.77
C LEU A 215 -1.55 24.52 3.96
N ASP A 216 -2.83 24.54 3.66
CA ASP A 216 -3.46 25.70 3.04
C ASP A 216 -3.62 26.85 4.04
N ALA A 217 -3.68 28.07 3.51
CA ALA A 217 -4.10 29.22 4.30
C ALA A 217 -5.53 29.00 4.78
N MET A 218 -5.73 29.08 6.10
CA MET A 218 -7.07 29.01 6.66
C MET A 218 -7.84 30.27 6.26
N GLU A 219 -9.00 30.12 5.62
CA GLU A 219 -9.97 31.21 5.40
C GLU A 219 -10.47 31.80 6.73
#